data_AF-A0A315QQN1-F1
#
_entry.id   AF-A0A315QQN1-F1
#
_cell.length_a   1.000
_cell.length_b   1.000
_cell.length_c   1.000
_cell.angle_alpha   90.00
_cell.angle_beta   90.00
_cell.angle_gamma   90.00
#
_symmetry.space_group_name_H-M   'P 1'
#
loop_
_entity.id
_entity.type
_entity.pdbx_description
1 polymer ?
#
loop_
_entity_poly.entity_id
_entity_poly.type
_entity_poly.pdbx_seq_one_letter_code
_entity_poly.pdbx_strand_id
1 'polypeptide(L)'
;MKHYYFVVEGAHDVATIGKLLKQKGIREIRNQKLISDVWINNLIPEKFPFEDDRLDRITPIPSFYQSEEITIAIHVAGGETEIVNTLDLSITNLKITDLKEIDGIIL
;
A
#
# COMPACT_ATOMS: atom_id res chain seq x y z
N MET A 1 -13.06 11.21 2.88
CA MET A 1 -12.36 10.02 3.38
C MET A 1 -10.88 10.33 3.34
N LYS A 2 -10.12 10.06 4.42
CA LYS A 2 -8.68 10.36 4.46
C LYS A 2 -7.87 9.18 3.94
N HIS A 3 -6.80 9.45 3.20
CA HIS A 3 -5.95 8.43 2.57
C HIS A 3 -4.56 8.43 3.21
N TYR A 4 -4.16 7.30 3.79
CA TYR A 4 -2.81 7.12 4.34
C TYR A 4 -2.07 6.01 3.64
N TYR A 5 -0.79 6.26 3.36
CA TYR A 5 0.09 5.28 2.76
C TYR A 5 1.22 4.91 3.72
N PHE A 6 1.34 3.64 4.03
CA PHE A 6 2.40 3.10 4.88
C PHE A 6 3.36 2.31 4.00
N VAL A 7 4.65 2.54 4.17
CA VAL A 7 5.69 1.64 3.66
C VAL A 7 6.38 1.06 4.88
N VAL A 8 6.42 -0.26 4.98
CA VAL A 8 6.97 -0.98 6.13
C VAL A 8 8.03 -1.98 5.68
N GLU A 9 8.91 -2.37 6.60
CA GLU A 9 10.00 -3.29 6.29
C GLU A 9 9.47 -4.68 5.90
N GLY A 10 8.57 -5.25 6.72
CA GLY A 10 8.21 -6.66 6.60
C GLY A 10 6.76 -7.01 6.92
N ALA A 11 6.41 -8.28 6.68
CA ALA A 11 5.06 -8.80 6.91
C ALA A 11 4.65 -8.79 8.40
N HIS A 12 5.61 -8.80 9.33
CA HIS A 12 5.34 -8.69 10.76
C HIS A 12 4.82 -7.30 11.15
N ASP A 13 5.28 -6.24 10.50
CA ASP A 13 4.78 -4.88 10.71
C ASP A 13 3.35 -4.76 10.22
N VAL A 14 3.06 -5.30 9.03
CA VAL A 14 1.70 -5.37 8.47
C VAL A 14 0.76 -6.09 9.44
N ALA A 15 1.18 -7.22 10.00
CA ALA A 15 0.35 -7.98 10.94
C ALA A 15 0.08 -7.19 12.22
N THR A 16 1.10 -6.50 12.75
CA THR A 16 1.01 -5.70 13.97
C THR A 16 0.09 -4.50 13.77
N ILE A 17 0.35 -3.69 12.75
CA ILE A 17 -0.46 -2.52 12.40
C ILE A 17 -1.89 -2.97 12.06
N GLY A 18 -2.04 -4.01 11.25
CA GLY A 18 -3.35 -4.56 10.88
C GLY A 18 -4.18 -4.99 12.09
N LYS A 19 -3.56 -5.56 13.13
CA LYS A 19 -4.26 -5.90 14.38
C LYS A 19 -4.76 -4.65 15.10
N LEU A 20 -3.95 -3.59 15.18
CA LEU A 20 -4.32 -2.31 15.79
C LEU A 20 -5.45 -1.62 15.02
N LEU A 21 -5.37 -1.60 13.69
CA LEU A 21 -6.40 -1.03 12.82
C LEU A 21 -7.74 -1.74 13.01
N LYS A 22 -7.74 -3.08 13.06
CA LYS A 22 -8.93 -3.88 13.33
C LYS A 22 -9.56 -3.57 14.68
N GLN A 23 -8.75 -3.35 15.72
CA GLN A 23 -9.24 -2.92 17.05
C GLN A 23 -9.91 -1.54 17.02
N LYS A 24 -9.48 -0.66 16.10
CA LYS A 24 -10.09 0.66 15.86
C LYS A 24 -11.28 0.63 14.91
N GLY A 25 -11.76 -0.56 14.51
CA GLY A 25 -12.89 -0.71 13.59
C GLY A 25 -12.55 -0.53 12.11
N ILE A 26 -11.27 -0.38 11.76
CA ILE A 26 -10.81 -0.23 10.38
C ILE A 26 -10.53 -1.63 9.84
N ARG A 27 -11.32 -2.07 8.86
CA ARG A 27 -11.35 -3.46 8.42
C ARG A 27 -10.41 -3.68 7.24
N GLU A 28 -9.83 -4.87 7.18
CA GLU A 28 -9.02 -5.29 6.05
C GLU A 28 -9.92 -5.54 4.83
N ILE A 29 -9.53 -4.99 3.68
CA ILE A 29 -10.23 -5.13 2.41
C ILE A 29 -9.46 -6.12 1.54
N ARG A 30 -10.12 -7.23 1.19
CA ARG A 30 -9.57 -8.29 0.33
C ARG A 30 -10.25 -8.39 -1.02
N ASN A 31 -11.32 -7.62 -1.24
CA ASN A 31 -12.03 -7.57 -2.50
C ASN A 31 -11.62 -6.29 -3.23
N GLN A 32 -11.00 -6.45 -4.40
CA GLN A 32 -10.52 -5.33 -5.21
C GLN A 32 -11.62 -4.29 -5.50
N LYS A 33 -12.87 -4.72 -5.70
CA LYS A 33 -14.00 -3.83 -5.98
C LYS A 33 -14.38 -2.90 -4.82
N LEU A 34 -13.81 -3.13 -3.64
CA LEU A 34 -14.06 -2.34 -2.42
C LEU A 34 -12.87 -1.45 -2.06
N ILE A 35 -11.78 -1.49 -2.83
CA ILE A 35 -10.59 -0.66 -2.60
C ILE A 35 -10.84 0.74 -3.15
N SER A 36 -10.39 1.78 -2.43
CA SER A 36 -10.46 3.17 -2.91
C SER A 36 -9.75 3.35 -4.25
N ASP A 37 -10.33 4.20 -5.12
CA ASP A 37 -9.83 4.46 -6.47
C ASP A 37 -8.39 5.03 -6.48
N VAL A 38 -8.02 5.77 -5.42
CA VAL A 38 -6.66 6.29 -5.20
C VAL A 38 -5.62 5.16 -5.21
N TRP A 39 -5.97 3.99 -4.68
CA TRP A 39 -5.03 2.87 -4.56
C TRP A 39 -5.09 1.90 -5.74
N ILE A 40 -6.31 1.53 -6.17
CA ILE A 40 -6.51 0.45 -7.15
C ILE A 40 -5.81 0.73 -8.48
N ASN A 41 -5.83 1.99 -8.92
CA ASN A 41 -5.35 2.37 -10.25
C ASN A 41 -3.83 2.59 -10.30
N ASN A 42 -3.15 2.61 -9.14
CA ASN A 42 -1.77 3.07 -9.04
C ASN A 42 -0.86 2.09 -8.28
N LEU A 43 -1.39 1.36 -7.30
CA LEU A 43 -0.62 0.44 -6.46
C LEU A 43 -0.82 -1.03 -6.80
N ILE A 44 -1.84 -1.36 -7.59
CA ILE A 44 -2.08 -2.72 -8.06
C ILE A 44 -1.61 -2.81 -9.51
N PRO A 45 -0.52 -3.54 -9.80
CA PRO A 45 -0.04 -3.66 -11.17
C PRO A 45 -1.06 -4.42 -12.02
N GLU A 46 -1.39 -3.89 -13.21
CA GLU A 46 -2.32 -4.51 -14.17
C GLU A 46 -1.81 -5.86 -14.72
N LYS A 47 -0.47 -6.02 -14.73
CA LYS A 47 0.23 -7.24 -15.11
C LYS A 47 1.16 -7.64 -14.00
N PHE A 48 1.23 -8.93 -13.70
CA PHE A 48 2.16 -9.43 -12.71
C PHE A 48 3.58 -8.98 -13.07
N PRO A 49 4.31 -8.29 -12.16
CA PRO A 49 5.60 -7.72 -12.50
C PRO A 49 6.63 -8.86 -12.51
N PHE A 50 6.97 -9.32 -13.70
CA PHE A 50 8.17 -10.11 -13.93
C PHE A 50 9.28 -9.12 -14.29
N GLU A 51 10.40 -9.12 -13.56
CA GLU A 51 11.66 -8.59 -14.09
C GLU A 51 12.28 -9.71 -14.93
N ASP A 52 12.43 -9.47 -16.23
CA ASP A 52 12.77 -10.45 -17.29
C ASP A 52 13.62 -11.66 -16.84
N ASP A 53 14.80 -11.38 -16.24
CA ASP A 53 15.81 -12.38 -15.87
C ASP A 53 15.98 -12.56 -14.35
N ARG A 54 15.12 -11.94 -13.52
CA ARG A 54 15.19 -12.05 -12.06
C ARG A 54 14.04 -12.88 -11.51
N LEU A 55 14.41 -13.85 -10.67
CA LEU A 55 13.45 -14.60 -9.85
C LEU A 55 12.96 -13.78 -8.64
N ASP A 56 13.53 -12.59 -8.44
CA ASP A 56 13.23 -11.67 -7.36
C ASP A 56 11.82 -11.13 -7.57
N ARG A 57 10.88 -11.51 -6.69
CA ARG A 57 9.49 -11.05 -6.76
C ARG A 57 9.42 -9.57 -6.46
N ILE A 58 8.98 -8.78 -7.43
CA ILE A 58 8.64 -7.37 -7.20
C ILE A 58 7.34 -7.26 -6.39
N THR A 59 7.44 -6.35 -5.43
CA THR A 59 6.52 -5.85 -4.41
C THR A 59 5.16 -6.55 -4.27
N PRO A 60 4.88 -7.19 -3.11
CA PRO A 60 3.57 -7.79 -2.86
C PRO A 60 2.50 -6.71 -2.89
N ILE A 61 1.35 -7.03 -3.51
CA ILE A 61 0.14 -6.19 -3.47
C ILE A 61 -0.04 -5.66 -2.04
N PRO A 62 -0.13 -4.33 -1.84
CA PRO A 62 -0.29 -3.77 -0.52
C PRO A 62 -1.49 -4.35 0.23
N SER A 63 -1.42 -4.35 1.56
CA SER A 63 -2.57 -4.68 2.39
C SER A 63 -3.45 -3.45 2.54
N PHE A 64 -4.73 -3.59 2.20
CA PHE A 64 -5.69 -2.48 2.23
C PHE A 64 -6.59 -2.56 3.47
N TYR A 65 -6.81 -1.41 4.11
CA TYR A 65 -7.68 -1.26 5.26
C TYR A 65 -8.60 -0.06 5.08
N GLN A 66 -9.84 -0.16 5.53
CA GLN A 66 -10.82 0.90 5.33
C GLN A 66 -11.90 0.96 6.42
N SER A 67 -12.36 2.18 6.67
CA SER A 67 -13.62 2.51 7.36
C SER A 67 -14.37 3.56 6.52
N GLU A 68 -15.47 4.09 7.04
CA GLU A 68 -16.21 5.19 6.38
C GLU A 68 -15.38 6.49 6.31
N GLU A 69 -14.44 6.67 7.25
CA GLU A 69 -13.69 7.92 7.39
C GLU A 69 -12.29 7.85 6.78
N ILE A 70 -11.65 6.68 6.78
CA ILE A 70 -10.25 6.53 6.39
C ILE A 70 -10.02 5.29 5.51
N THR A 71 -9.00 5.38 4.67
CA THR A 71 -8.44 4.25 3.93
C THR A 71 -6.92 4.26 4.02
N ILE A 72 -6.36 3.06 4.13
CA ILE A 72 -4.96 2.84 4.39
C ILE A 72 -4.44 1.75 3.45
N ALA A 73 -3.35 2.04 2.74
CA ALA A 73 -2.56 1.04 2.02
C ALA A 73 -1.24 0.82 2.75
N ILE A 74 -0.90 -0.44 3.05
CA ILE A 74 0.35 -0.83 3.72
C ILE A 74 1.19 -1.66 2.77
N HIS A 75 2.31 -1.12 2.31
CA HIS A 75 3.22 -1.73 1.35
C HIS A 75 4.47 -2.27 2.05
N VAL A 76 4.82 -3.52 1.77
CA VAL A 76 6.04 -4.15 2.30
C VAL A 76 7.20 -3.89 1.34
N ALA A 77 8.27 -3.28 1.84
CA ALA A 77 9.47 -2.96 1.07
C ALA A 77 10.43 -4.16 0.93
N GLY A 78 10.42 -5.11 1.87
CA GLY A 78 11.31 -6.28 1.84
C GLY A 78 12.71 -6.04 2.44
N GLY A 79 12.88 -4.94 3.16
CA GLY A 79 14.10 -4.58 3.89
C GLY A 79 14.16 -3.09 4.21
N GLU A 80 14.87 -2.72 5.27
CA GLU A 80 15.00 -1.31 5.71
C GLU A 80 15.55 -0.41 4.59
N THR A 81 16.56 -0.89 3.86
CA THR A 81 17.19 -0.14 2.77
C THR A 81 16.27 0.09 1.58
N GLU A 82 15.21 -0.72 1.44
CA GLU A 82 14.27 -0.65 0.32
C GLU A 82 13.05 0.23 0.60
N ILE A 83 12.86 0.72 1.83
CA ILE A 83 11.67 1.52 2.21
C ILE A 83 11.56 2.78 1.35
N VAL A 84 12.66 3.54 1.22
CA VAL A 84 12.67 4.78 0.44
C VAL A 84 12.50 4.51 -1.05
N ASN A 85 13.14 3.46 -1.57
CA ASN A 85 13.01 3.05 -2.97
C ASN A 85 11.57 2.64 -3.31
N THR A 86 10.95 1.84 -2.43
CA THR A 86 9.55 1.42 -2.56
C THR A 86 8.61 2.62 -2.55
N LEU A 87 8.86 3.59 -1.66
CA LEU A 87 8.10 4.83 -1.63
C LEU A 87 8.22 5.61 -2.94
N ASP A 88 9.44 5.82 -3.43
CA ASP A 88 9.70 6.60 -4.64
C ASP A 88 9.04 5.98 -5.88
N LEU A 89 9.15 4.66 -6.04
CA LEU A 89 8.48 3.92 -7.10
C LEU A 89 6.95 4.03 -7.00
N SER A 90 6.40 3.94 -5.79
CA SER A 90 4.95 4.03 -5.56
C SER A 90 4.40 5.43 -5.86
N ILE A 91 5.12 6.48 -5.43
CA ILE A 91 4.78 7.89 -5.70
C ILE A 91 4.90 8.21 -7.18
N THR A 92 5.96 7.75 -7.84
CA THR A 92 6.19 8.01 -9.27
C THR A 92 5.10 7.40 -10.16
N ASN A 93 4.52 6.27 -9.73
CA ASN A 93 3.42 5.62 -10.44
C ASN A 93 2.05 6.30 -10.22
N LEU A 94 1.91 7.17 -9.21
CA LEU A 94 0.67 7.87 -8.91
C LEU A 94 0.46 9.05 -9.86
N LYS A 95 -0.78 9.23 -10.34
CA LYS A 95 -1.17 10.48 -11.02
C LYS A 95 -1.13 11.64 -10.02
N ILE A 96 -0.83 12.84 -10.52
CA ILE A 96 -0.81 14.07 -9.70
C ILE A 96 -2.14 14.32 -8.98
N THR A 97 -3.27 13.95 -9.60
CA THR A 97 -4.60 14.05 -8.98
C THR A 97 -4.70 13.19 -7.73
N ASP A 98 -4.25 11.94 -7.81
CA ASP A 98 -4.41 10.93 -6.78
C ASP A 98 -3.41 11.18 -5.64
N LEU A 99 -2.22 11.69 -5.98
CA LEU A 99 -1.21 12.16 -5.05
C LEU A 99 -1.73 13.27 -4.11
N LYS A 100 -2.58 14.16 -4.61
CA LYS A 100 -3.20 15.24 -3.81
C LYS A 100 -4.25 14.71 -2.83
N GLU A 101 -4.76 13.50 -3.04
CA GLU A 101 -5.73 12.88 -2.15
C GLU A 101 -5.05 12.16 -0.97
N ILE A 102 -3.73 11.99 -0.99
CA ILE A 102 -2.96 11.40 0.10
C ILE A 102 -2.80 12.40 1.25
N ASP A 103 -3.45 12.12 2.38
CA ASP A 103 -3.39 12.94 3.60
C ASP A 103 -2.11 12.70 4.41
N GLY A 104 -1.45 11.55 4.26
CA GLY A 104 -0.22 11.26 4.99
C GLY A 104 0.52 10.02 4.52
N ILE A 105 1.85 10.07 4.66
CA ILE A 105 2.77 8.98 4.37
C ILE A 105 3.51 8.62 5.66
N ILE A 106 3.60 7.32 5.96
CA ILE A 106 4.27 6.77 7.13
C ILE A 106 5.32 5.75 6.65
N LEU A 107 6.51 5.82 7.24
CA LEU A 107 7.65 4.93 7.01
C LEU A 107 8.03 4.22 8.32
#